data_AF-A0A3M1RP11-F1
#
_entry.id   AF-A0A3M1RP11-F1
#
_cell.length_a   1.000
_cell.length_b   1.000
_cell.length_c   1.000
_cell.angle_alpha   90.00
_cell.angle_beta   90.00
_cell.angle_gamma   90.00
#
_symmetry.space_group_name_H-M   'P 1'
#
loop_
_entity.id
_entity.type
_entity.pdbx_description
1 polymer ?
#
loop_
_entity_poly.entity_id
_entity_poly.type
_entity_poly.pdbx_seq_one_letter_code
_entity_poly.pdbx_strand_id
1 'polypeptide(L)'
;MKIADLIERHKKWGLNVLGFIRPARESNELNARGDALDEKKILCDIKNLPEFVHHNVVDEIIICLPGKNVDEIDYLLSFCEEEGIRSRLALEYYPMIIAKPTLEYFHGRPFLTFNMVPDKNFELLLKRVIDIVVSIIALILFSPLFLITALAIKLNSPGPVIFKQTRIGLAGRNFTIYKFRSMHIGAEKSVANLLPLNERDGPAFKIKDDPRVTSVGRIIRAFYIDELPQLVNVLKGDMSLVGPRPPLPSEVEKYEKWHRRRLSMKPGMTCFWQISEGKQKFTFPEWMRLDLKYIDEWNLTTDFKIMLKTIPKVFAGIKSLI
;
A
#
# COMPACT_ATOMS: atom_id res chain seq x y z
N MET A 1 22.97 20.67 -3.62
CA MET A 1 22.68 21.42 -4.86
C MET A 1 21.19 21.49 -5.18
N LYS A 2 20.44 20.37 -5.20
CA LYS A 2 19.00 20.35 -5.56
C LYS A 2 18.12 21.41 -4.87
N ILE A 3 18.31 21.66 -3.58
CA ILE A 3 17.50 22.62 -2.81
C ILE A 3 17.80 24.08 -3.19
N ALA A 4 19.07 24.43 -3.41
CA ALA A 4 19.43 25.79 -3.82
C ALA A 4 18.90 26.10 -5.23
N ASP A 5 18.99 25.15 -6.15
CA ASP A 5 18.42 25.29 -7.50
C ASP A 5 16.88 25.40 -7.45
N LEU A 6 16.24 24.70 -6.50
CA LEU A 6 14.80 24.80 -6.25
C LEU A 6 14.43 26.21 -5.77
N ILE A 7 15.19 26.77 -4.81
CA ILE A 7 14.96 28.12 -4.28
C ILE A 7 15.15 29.16 -5.39
N GLU A 8 16.22 29.07 -6.18
CA GLU A 8 16.50 30.00 -7.28
C GLU A 8 15.42 29.97 -8.37
N ARG A 9 14.85 28.78 -8.66
CA ARG A 9 13.72 28.63 -9.60
C ARG A 9 12.40 29.18 -9.05
N HIS A 10 12.25 29.27 -7.73
CA HIS A 10 11.04 29.71 -7.05
C HIS A 10 11.23 31.03 -6.30
N LYS A 11 11.65 32.10 -7.01
CA LYS A 11 11.80 33.46 -6.46
C LYS A 11 10.58 33.99 -5.69
N LYS A 12 9.38 33.44 -5.92
CA LYS A 12 8.15 33.74 -5.17
C LYS A 12 8.21 33.38 -3.69
N TRP A 13 9.19 32.57 -3.25
CA TRP A 13 9.39 32.21 -1.84
C TRP A 13 10.08 33.31 -1.03
N GLY A 14 10.60 34.36 -1.68
CA GLY A 14 11.24 35.49 -0.99
C GLY A 14 12.61 35.15 -0.38
N LEU A 15 13.21 34.02 -0.77
CA LEU A 15 14.52 33.57 -0.28
C LEU A 15 15.63 33.97 -1.26
N ASN A 16 16.75 34.45 -0.73
CA ASN A 16 17.97 34.70 -1.48
C ASN A 16 19.11 33.84 -0.92
N VAL A 17 19.73 33.01 -1.75
CA VAL A 17 20.79 32.10 -1.30
C VAL A 17 22.10 32.88 -1.21
N LEU A 18 22.56 33.18 0.02
CA LEU A 18 23.84 33.88 0.24
C LEU A 18 25.05 33.00 -0.10
N GLY A 19 24.96 31.69 0.12
CA GLY A 19 26.02 30.72 -0.16
C GLY A 19 25.91 29.47 0.71
N PHE A 20 26.97 28.66 0.75
CA PHE A 20 26.96 27.32 1.36
C PHE A 20 27.93 27.22 2.53
N ILE A 21 27.57 26.44 3.55
CA ILE A 21 28.42 26.11 4.69
C ILE A 21 28.95 24.69 4.49
N ARG A 22 30.26 24.49 4.66
CA ARG A 22 30.89 23.17 4.48
C ARG A 22 30.86 22.36 5.80
N PRO A 23 30.40 21.09 5.77
CA PRO A 23 30.41 20.22 6.95
C PRO A 23 31.82 19.77 7.34
N ALA A 24 32.02 19.44 8.62
CA ALA A 24 33.34 19.14 9.17
C ALA A 24 33.89 17.78 8.70
N ARG A 25 33.02 16.79 8.42
CA ARG A 25 33.42 15.44 8.00
C ARG A 25 33.67 15.25 6.49
N GLU A 26 33.33 16.19 5.62
CA GLU A 26 33.49 16.04 4.16
C GLU A 26 34.78 16.64 3.61
N SER A 27 35.79 16.92 4.44
CA SER A 27 37.04 17.52 3.99
C SER A 27 37.86 16.65 3.00
N ASN A 28 37.56 15.35 2.85
CA ASN A 28 38.32 14.43 1.98
C ASN A 28 37.54 13.68 0.88
N GLU A 29 36.20 13.59 0.90
CA GLU A 29 35.46 12.79 -0.11
C GLU A 29 34.91 13.60 -1.30
N LEU A 30 34.75 14.92 -1.15
CA LEU A 30 34.29 15.80 -2.24
C LEU A 30 35.33 15.99 -3.36
N ASN A 31 36.60 15.64 -3.12
CA ASN A 31 37.64 15.64 -4.16
C ASN A 31 37.58 14.39 -5.08
N ALA A 32 36.79 13.35 -4.75
CA ALA A 32 36.75 12.10 -5.50
C ALA A 32 35.48 11.92 -6.36
N ARG A 33 34.48 12.80 -6.21
CA ARG A 33 33.37 12.95 -7.15
C ARG A 33 33.32 14.40 -7.59
N GLY A 34 33.92 14.68 -8.75
CA GLY A 34 33.89 15.98 -9.41
C GLY A 34 32.48 16.37 -9.88
N ASP A 35 31.58 16.57 -8.93
CA ASP A 35 30.20 16.98 -9.13
C ASP A 35 30.00 18.40 -8.56
N ALA A 36 30.21 19.41 -9.42
CA ALA A 36 29.51 20.70 -9.40
C ALA A 36 29.48 21.54 -8.10
N LEU A 37 30.56 21.58 -7.31
CA LEU A 37 30.75 22.63 -6.30
C LEU A 37 31.38 23.93 -6.84
N ASP A 38 31.86 23.90 -8.08
CA ASP A 38 32.75 24.94 -8.63
C ASP A 38 32.06 26.26 -9.05
N GLU A 39 30.73 26.38 -9.00
CA GLU A 39 30.04 27.64 -9.36
C GLU A 39 29.28 28.32 -8.21
N LYS A 40 29.16 27.71 -7.03
CA LYS A 40 28.39 28.30 -5.91
C LYS A 40 29.29 28.62 -4.69
N LYS A 41 29.25 29.88 -4.24
CA LYS A 41 30.12 30.44 -3.20
C LYS A 41 29.99 29.70 -1.86
N ILE A 42 31.05 28.99 -1.46
CA ILE A 42 31.21 28.48 -0.08
C ILE A 42 31.57 29.68 0.80
N LEU A 43 30.82 29.92 1.87
CA LEU A 43 30.97 31.08 2.74
C LEU A 43 31.90 30.80 3.91
N CYS A 44 31.73 29.65 4.56
CA CYS A 44 32.49 29.24 5.74
C CYS A 44 32.39 27.72 5.97
N ASP A 45 33.25 27.20 6.84
CA ASP A 45 33.09 25.88 7.44
C ASP A 45 32.17 25.99 8.67
N ILE A 46 31.52 24.88 9.09
CA ILE A 46 30.67 24.84 10.31
C ILE A 46 31.38 25.44 11.53
N LYS A 47 32.69 25.24 11.67
CA LYS A 47 33.48 25.77 12.79
C LYS A 47 33.55 27.30 12.82
N ASN A 48 33.48 27.94 11.66
CA ASN A 48 33.58 29.39 11.50
C ASN A 48 32.20 30.03 11.29
N LEU A 49 31.12 29.25 11.44
CA LEU A 49 29.76 29.74 11.32
C LEU A 49 29.42 30.86 12.32
N PRO A 50 29.83 30.80 13.61
CA PRO A 50 29.56 31.88 14.55
C PRO A 50 30.14 33.21 14.10
N GLU A 51 31.42 33.21 13.70
CA GLU A 51 32.10 34.41 13.21
C GLU A 51 31.41 34.97 11.96
N PHE A 52 31.00 34.11 11.02
CA PHE A 52 30.31 34.55 9.81
C PHE A 52 28.96 35.22 10.14
N VAL A 53 28.16 34.60 11.00
CA VAL A 53 26.84 35.08 11.40
C VAL A 53 26.92 36.39 12.18
N HIS A 54 27.94 36.58 13.02
CA HIS A 54 28.11 37.84 13.76
C HIS A 54 28.52 39.03 12.87
N HIS A 55 29.06 38.77 11.67
CA HIS A 55 29.48 39.80 10.72
C HIS A 55 28.55 39.97 9.51
N ASN A 56 27.54 39.10 9.34
CA ASN A 56 26.65 39.10 8.19
C ASN A 56 25.21 38.91 8.62
N VAL A 57 24.27 39.57 7.93
CA VAL A 57 22.84 39.37 8.19
C VAL A 57 22.39 38.06 7.56
N VAL A 58 21.98 37.10 8.40
CA VAL A 58 21.49 35.78 7.99
C VAL A 58 20.12 35.55 8.62
N ASP A 59 19.07 35.54 7.79
CA ASP A 59 17.70 35.36 8.27
C ASP A 59 17.34 33.88 8.52
N GLU A 60 17.94 32.98 7.74
CA GLU A 60 17.56 31.56 7.72
C GLU A 60 18.72 30.64 7.31
N ILE A 61 18.84 29.50 7.99
CA ILE A 61 19.79 28.42 7.69
C ILE A 61 19.03 27.14 7.33
N ILE A 62 19.33 26.55 6.17
CA ILE A 62 18.74 25.29 5.72
C ILE A 62 19.78 24.17 5.83
N ILE A 63 19.59 23.29 6.82
CA ILE A 63 20.45 22.15 7.11
C ILE A 63 20.15 21.02 6.13
N CYS A 64 21.13 20.72 5.28
CA CYS A 64 21.03 19.76 4.19
C CYS A 64 22.00 18.58 4.40
N LEU A 65 22.08 18.06 5.63
CA LEU A 65 23.01 16.99 6.00
C LEU A 65 22.32 15.63 6.03
N PRO A 66 23.01 14.55 5.62
CA PRO A 66 22.48 13.20 5.77
C PRO A 66 22.38 12.82 7.25
N GLY A 67 21.42 11.96 7.60
CA GLY A 67 21.16 11.54 8.99
C GLY A 67 22.31 10.81 9.71
N LYS A 68 23.45 10.60 9.05
CA LYS A 68 24.69 10.10 9.67
C LYS A 68 25.49 11.19 10.40
N ASN A 69 25.13 12.46 10.21
CA ASN A 69 25.78 13.63 10.81
C ASN A 69 24.95 14.18 11.98
N VAL A 70 24.44 13.30 12.85
CA VAL A 70 23.55 13.69 13.97
C VAL A 70 24.18 14.78 14.83
N ASP A 71 25.46 14.64 15.18
CA ASP A 71 26.18 15.61 16.02
C ASP A 71 26.28 17.00 15.35
N GLU A 72 26.49 17.06 14.03
CA GLU A 72 26.56 18.33 13.30
C GLU A 72 25.19 18.97 13.16
N ILE A 73 24.14 18.16 12.95
CA ILE A 73 22.75 18.64 12.90
C ILE A 73 22.35 19.22 14.27
N ASP A 74 22.67 18.53 15.36
CA ASP A 74 22.38 18.97 16.73
C ASP A 74 23.10 20.28 17.07
N TYR A 75 24.40 20.38 16.73
CA TYR A 75 25.16 21.63 16.87
C TYR A 75 24.54 22.79 16.09
N LEU A 76 24.21 22.57 14.81
CA LEU A 76 23.64 23.63 13.97
C LEU A 76 22.26 24.07 14.46
N LEU A 77 21.41 23.14 14.89
CA LEU A 77 20.10 23.46 15.45
C LEU A 77 20.24 24.25 16.75
N SER A 78 21.10 23.81 17.67
CA SER A 78 21.36 24.51 18.93
C SER A 78 21.94 25.91 18.70
N PHE A 79 22.92 26.04 17.80
CA PHE A 79 23.50 27.34 17.43
C PHE A 79 22.45 28.29 16.83
N CYS A 80 21.61 27.80 15.92
CA CYS A 80 20.53 28.62 15.36
C CYS A 80 19.51 29.03 16.43
N GLU A 81 19.20 28.15 17.37
CA GLU A 81 18.30 28.45 18.49
C GLU A 81 18.89 29.54 19.42
N GLU A 82 20.18 29.44 19.76
CA GLU A 82 20.89 30.42 20.59
C GLU A 82 20.99 31.80 19.91
N GLU A 83 21.27 31.86 18.61
CA GLU A 83 21.38 33.10 17.84
C GLU A 83 20.02 33.64 17.35
N GLY A 84 18.92 32.92 17.60
CA GLY A 84 17.58 33.31 17.16
C GLY A 84 17.37 33.26 15.64
N ILE A 85 18.16 32.44 14.93
CA ILE A 85 18.10 32.27 13.47
C ILE A 85 17.11 31.17 13.13
N ARG A 86 16.25 31.42 12.14
CA ARG A 86 15.32 30.39 11.67
C ARG A 86 16.10 29.25 11.02
N SER A 87 15.96 28.03 11.55
CA SER A 87 16.57 26.82 10.97
C SER A 87 15.54 25.90 10.31
N ARG A 88 15.87 25.31 9.16
CA ARG A 88 15.09 24.22 8.53
C ARG A 88 15.95 22.97 8.34
N LEU A 89 15.45 21.81 8.74
CA LEU A 89 16.08 20.53 8.41
C LEU A 89 15.47 19.93 7.15
N ALA A 90 16.27 19.75 6.11
CA ALA A 90 15.83 19.12 4.86
C ALA A 90 15.78 17.59 5.01
N LEU A 91 14.57 17.02 4.95
CA LEU A 91 14.35 15.58 5.10
C LEU A 91 14.64 14.74 3.84
N GLU A 92 14.96 15.37 2.69
CA GLU A 92 15.20 14.69 1.41
C GLU A 92 16.40 13.70 1.47
N TYR A 93 17.32 13.89 2.42
CA TYR A 93 18.46 13.00 2.64
C TYR A 93 18.11 11.71 3.42
N TYR A 94 16.85 11.58 3.85
CA TYR A 94 16.24 10.31 4.20
C TYR A 94 15.47 9.84 2.97
N PRO A 95 15.98 8.89 2.16
CA PRO A 95 15.32 8.46 0.94
C PRO A 95 14.04 7.68 1.28
N MET A 96 12.99 8.42 1.62
CA MET A 96 11.65 7.89 1.82
C MET A 96 11.03 7.75 0.46
N ILE A 97 11.16 6.57 -0.13
CA ILE A 97 10.55 6.24 -1.43
C ILE A 97 9.01 6.24 -1.32
N ILE A 98 8.48 6.04 -0.11
CA ILE A 98 7.07 5.69 0.13
C ILE A 98 6.43 6.51 1.25
N ALA A 99 7.11 6.67 2.39
CA ALA A 99 6.52 7.31 3.56
C ALA A 99 6.45 8.83 3.39
N LYS A 100 5.30 9.41 3.75
CA LYS A 100 5.17 10.87 3.82
C LYS A 100 5.43 11.32 5.27
N PRO A 101 6.45 12.16 5.53
CA PRO A 101 6.70 12.67 6.86
C PRO A 101 5.62 13.67 7.27
N THR A 102 5.08 13.51 8.46
CA THR A 102 4.20 14.47 9.14
C THR A 102 4.79 14.84 10.50
N LEU A 103 4.54 16.06 10.95
CA LEU A 103 4.91 16.50 12.30
C LEU A 103 3.69 16.31 13.20
N GLU A 104 3.79 15.39 14.15
CA GLU A 104 2.76 15.11 15.15
C GLU A 104 3.25 15.48 16.54
N TYR A 105 2.37 15.94 17.42
CA TYR A 105 2.74 16.31 18.79
C TYR A 105 2.06 15.37 19.78
N PHE A 106 2.87 14.59 20.51
CA PHE A 106 2.39 13.77 21.62
C PHE A 106 2.82 14.41 22.94
N HIS A 107 1.84 14.85 23.75
CA HIS A 107 2.08 15.55 25.02
C HIS A 107 3.08 16.71 24.91
N GLY A 108 2.94 17.53 23.86
CA GLY A 108 3.81 18.70 23.61
C GLY A 108 5.19 18.36 23.04
N ARG A 109 5.52 17.09 22.81
CA ARG A 109 6.77 16.67 22.18
C ARG A 109 6.57 16.44 20.69
N PRO A 110 7.38 17.05 19.81
CA PRO A 110 7.28 16.82 18.38
C PRO A 110 7.81 15.43 18.01
N PHE A 111 7.08 14.73 17.16
CA PHE A 111 7.45 13.47 16.53
C PHE A 111 7.39 13.65 15.01
N LEU A 112 8.44 13.18 14.34
CA LEU A 112 8.43 13.03 12.90
C LEU A 112 7.81 11.66 12.56
N THR A 113 6.52 11.65 12.22
CA THR A 113 5.75 10.44 11.94
C THR A 113 5.87 10.09 10.45
N PHE A 114 6.10 8.80 10.16
CA PHE A 114 6.25 8.28 8.81
C PHE A 114 5.05 7.41 8.42
N ASN A 115 4.07 8.03 7.77
CA ASN A 115 2.85 7.33 7.37
C ASN A 115 3.08 6.50 6.09
N MET A 116 2.84 5.18 6.18
CA MET A 116 3.07 4.19 5.10
C MET A 116 1.83 3.92 4.21
N VAL A 117 0.69 4.49 4.62
CA VAL A 117 -0.67 4.36 4.05
C VAL A 117 -1.29 5.76 4.09
N PRO A 118 -2.25 6.11 3.20
CA PRO A 118 -2.84 7.44 3.21
C PRO A 118 -3.41 7.83 4.58
N ASP A 119 -2.89 8.93 5.13
CA ASP A 119 -3.33 9.53 6.39
C ASP A 119 -4.63 10.30 6.17
N LYS A 120 -5.71 9.55 5.97
CA LYS A 120 -7.03 10.06 5.62
C LYS A 120 -8.09 9.39 6.48
N ASN A 121 -7.99 9.60 7.78
CA ASN A 121 -8.85 8.96 8.78
C ASN A 121 -10.36 9.15 8.48
N PHE A 122 -10.76 10.34 8.03
CA PHE A 122 -12.15 10.60 7.65
C PHE A 122 -12.59 9.83 6.38
N GLU A 123 -11.75 9.78 5.33
CA GLU A 123 -12.08 9.00 4.12
C GLU A 123 -12.13 7.49 4.43
N LEU A 124 -11.27 7.00 5.32
CA LEU A 124 -11.28 5.60 5.76
C LEU A 124 -12.54 5.28 6.58
N LEU A 125 -13.00 6.21 7.41
CA LEU A 125 -14.29 6.09 8.10
C LEU A 125 -15.44 6.06 7.11
N LEU A 126 -15.45 6.96 6.12
CA LEU A 126 -16.47 6.98 5.08
C LEU A 126 -16.46 5.70 4.24
N LYS A 127 -15.28 5.21 3.85
CA LYS A 127 -15.11 3.90 3.21
C LYS A 127 -15.74 2.79 4.06
N ARG A 128 -15.54 2.81 5.38
CA ARG A 128 -16.10 1.82 6.28
C ARG A 128 -17.64 1.88 6.33
N VAL A 129 -18.21 3.08 6.34
CA VAL A 129 -19.68 3.25 6.26
C VAL A 129 -20.22 2.71 4.95
N ILE A 130 -19.59 3.04 3.81
CA ILE A 130 -19.96 2.52 2.49
C ILE A 130 -19.90 0.99 2.47
N ASP A 131 -18.81 0.41 2.97
CA ASP A 131 -18.62 -1.05 3.06
C ASP A 131 -19.77 -1.72 3.81
N ILE A 132 -20.20 -1.15 4.95
CA ILE A 132 -21.31 -1.69 5.75
C ILE A 132 -22.63 -1.56 4.99
N VAL A 133 -22.99 -0.36 4.54
CA VAL A 133 -24.28 -0.08 3.90
C VAL A 133 -24.47 -0.93 2.65
N VAL A 134 -23.48 -0.93 1.75
CA VAL A 134 -23.55 -1.70 0.51
C VAL A 134 -23.57 -3.20 0.79
N SER A 135 -22.83 -3.69 1.79
CA SER A 135 -22.86 -5.11 2.14
C SER A 135 -24.20 -5.55 2.73
N ILE A 136 -24.84 -4.73 3.59
CA ILE A 136 -26.18 -5.01 4.11
C ILE A 136 -27.18 -5.09 2.96
N ILE A 137 -27.19 -4.09 2.07
CA ILE A 137 -28.10 -4.04 0.92
C ILE A 137 -27.89 -5.28 0.03
N ALA A 138 -26.64 -5.61 -0.29
CA ALA A 138 -26.31 -6.76 -1.12
C ALA A 138 -26.72 -8.08 -0.46
N LEU A 139 -26.52 -8.26 0.84
CA LEU A 139 -26.93 -9.47 1.56
C LEU A 139 -28.45 -9.66 1.56
N ILE A 140 -29.22 -8.58 1.73
CA ILE A 140 -30.69 -8.63 1.66
C ILE A 140 -31.14 -8.96 0.24
N LEU A 141 -30.62 -8.22 -0.75
CA LEU A 141 -31.00 -8.38 -2.16
C LEU A 141 -30.66 -9.77 -2.71
N PHE A 142 -29.49 -10.32 -2.34
CA PHE A 142 -29.05 -11.64 -2.78
C PHE A 142 -29.49 -12.78 -1.86
N SER A 143 -30.28 -12.53 -0.81
CA SER A 143 -30.76 -13.59 0.09
C SER A 143 -31.55 -14.71 -0.61
N PRO A 144 -32.42 -14.45 -1.62
CA PRO A 144 -33.09 -15.53 -2.34
C PRO A 144 -32.10 -16.38 -3.15
N LEU A 145 -31.10 -15.72 -3.77
CA LEU A 145 -30.04 -16.39 -4.50
C LEU A 145 -29.17 -17.26 -3.59
N PHE A 146 -28.92 -16.82 -2.35
CA PHE A 146 -28.19 -17.61 -1.35
C PHE A 146 -28.92 -18.90 -1.01
N LEU A 147 -30.25 -18.85 -0.86
CA LEU A 147 -31.06 -20.02 -0.57
C LEU A 147 -31.04 -21.02 -1.73
N ILE A 148 -31.24 -20.54 -2.97
CA ILE A 148 -31.18 -21.37 -4.18
C ILE A 148 -29.80 -22.02 -4.33
N THR A 149 -28.74 -21.23 -4.14
CA THR A 149 -27.35 -21.72 -4.22
C THR A 149 -27.06 -22.76 -3.15
N ALA A 150 -27.51 -22.53 -1.91
CA ALA A 150 -27.34 -23.46 -0.81
C ALA A 150 -28.01 -24.82 -1.09
N LEU A 151 -29.24 -24.79 -1.62
CA LEU A 151 -29.98 -25.98 -2.00
C LEU A 151 -29.27 -26.73 -3.14
N ALA A 152 -28.87 -26.03 -4.20
CA ALA A 152 -28.14 -26.63 -5.33
C ALA A 152 -26.85 -27.31 -4.89
N ILE A 153 -26.07 -26.70 -3.98
CA ILE A 153 -24.85 -27.29 -3.43
C ILE A 153 -25.15 -28.55 -2.61
N LYS A 154 -26.22 -28.52 -1.80
CA LYS A 154 -26.64 -29.65 -0.96
C LYS A 154 -27.13 -30.84 -1.77
N LEU A 155 -27.87 -30.60 -2.84
CA LEU A 155 -28.35 -31.65 -3.74
C LEU A 155 -27.22 -32.25 -4.59
N ASN A 156 -26.22 -31.45 -4.95
CA ASN A 156 -25.14 -31.89 -5.84
C ASN A 156 -23.99 -32.63 -5.13
N SER A 157 -23.74 -32.37 -3.85
CA SER A 157 -22.61 -32.99 -3.13
C SER A 157 -22.80 -33.02 -1.61
N PRO A 158 -22.32 -34.06 -0.91
CA PRO A 158 -22.42 -34.12 0.56
C PRO A 158 -21.60 -33.02 1.25
N GLY A 159 -21.92 -32.71 2.52
CA GLY A 159 -21.15 -31.80 3.39
C GLY A 159 -21.73 -30.38 3.61
N PRO A 160 -20.93 -29.43 4.12
CA PRO A 160 -21.37 -28.06 4.41
C PRO A 160 -21.48 -27.16 3.17
N VAL A 161 -22.52 -26.31 3.14
CA VAL A 161 -22.74 -25.31 2.08
C VAL A 161 -21.67 -24.22 2.06
N ILE A 162 -21.27 -23.76 3.25
CA ILE A 162 -20.26 -22.72 3.40
C ILE A 162 -18.90 -23.37 3.60
N PHE A 163 -17.98 -23.00 2.72
CA PHE A 163 -16.55 -23.26 2.84
C PHE A 163 -15.90 -22.16 3.67
N LYS A 164 -15.00 -22.55 4.57
CA LYS A 164 -14.25 -21.66 5.47
C LYS A 164 -12.77 -21.87 5.24
N GLN A 165 -12.01 -20.78 5.14
CA GLN A 165 -10.56 -20.86 4.97
C GLN A 165 -9.85 -19.74 5.72
N THR A 166 -8.71 -20.02 6.33
CA THR A 166 -7.90 -18.98 6.95
C THR A 166 -7.22 -18.11 5.88
N ARG A 167 -7.23 -16.81 6.12
CA ARG A 167 -6.61 -15.77 5.30
C ARG A 167 -5.91 -14.74 6.17
N ILE A 168 -4.99 -14.02 5.56
CA ILE A 168 -4.26 -12.93 6.22
C ILE A 168 -4.89 -11.60 5.85
N GLY A 169 -5.22 -10.79 6.85
CA GLY A 169 -5.85 -9.49 6.72
C GLY A 169 -4.90 -8.34 7.09
N LEU A 170 -5.51 -7.22 7.50
CA LEU A 170 -4.79 -6.02 7.92
C LEU A 170 -3.75 -6.33 9.00
N ALA A 171 -2.55 -5.80 8.83
CA ALA A 171 -1.40 -5.98 9.72
C ALA A 171 -1.01 -7.45 9.95
N GLY A 172 -1.33 -8.35 9.01
CA GLY A 172 -0.96 -9.76 9.11
C GLY A 172 -1.91 -10.60 9.98
N ARG A 173 -3.05 -10.05 10.43
CA ARG A 173 -3.99 -10.76 11.30
C ARG A 173 -4.71 -11.89 10.56
N ASN A 174 -4.84 -13.05 11.20
CA ASN A 174 -5.63 -14.14 10.66
C ASN A 174 -7.13 -13.83 10.73
N PHE A 175 -7.87 -14.15 9.67
CA PHE A 175 -9.32 -14.17 9.68
C PHE A 175 -9.86 -15.35 8.86
N THR A 176 -11.11 -15.73 9.09
CA THR A 176 -11.78 -16.80 8.34
C THR A 176 -12.60 -16.21 7.21
N ILE A 177 -12.23 -16.50 5.97
CA ILE A 177 -13.03 -16.14 4.80
C ILE A 177 -14.18 -17.12 4.61
N TYR A 178 -15.37 -16.61 4.25
CA TYR A 178 -16.54 -17.41 3.93
C TYR A 178 -16.78 -17.44 2.42
N LYS A 179 -17.01 -18.63 1.86
CA LYS A 179 -17.40 -18.83 0.46
C LYS A 179 -18.49 -19.87 0.36
N PHE A 180 -19.27 -19.87 -0.72
CA PHE A 180 -20.03 -21.08 -1.04
C PHE A 180 -19.06 -22.17 -1.50
N ARG A 181 -19.33 -23.39 -1.09
CA ARG A 181 -18.52 -24.54 -1.49
C ARG A 181 -18.75 -24.83 -2.97
N SER A 182 -17.69 -24.65 -3.76
CA SER A 182 -17.67 -25.00 -5.18
C SER A 182 -16.91 -26.29 -5.49
N MET A 183 -16.14 -26.82 -4.54
CA MET A 183 -15.28 -28.00 -4.72
C MET A 183 -15.74 -29.18 -3.85
N HIS A 184 -15.34 -30.41 -4.23
CA HIS A 184 -15.56 -31.60 -3.42
C HIS A 184 -14.87 -31.50 -2.05
N ILE A 185 -15.42 -32.18 -1.04
CA ILE A 185 -14.81 -32.23 0.30
C ILE A 185 -13.40 -32.81 0.19
N GLY A 186 -12.43 -32.19 0.86
CA GLY A 186 -11.04 -32.64 0.86
C GLY A 186 -10.21 -32.16 -0.34
N ALA A 187 -10.77 -31.34 -1.24
CA ALA A 187 -10.07 -30.76 -2.39
C ALA A 187 -8.75 -30.04 -2.04
N GLU A 188 -8.61 -29.51 -0.82
CA GLU A 188 -7.36 -28.89 -0.35
C GLU A 188 -6.21 -29.91 -0.26
N LYS A 189 -6.48 -31.17 0.10
CA LYS A 189 -5.45 -32.23 0.21
C LYS A 189 -4.87 -32.61 -1.15
N SER A 190 -5.63 -32.40 -2.22
CA SER A 190 -5.21 -32.69 -3.58
C SER A 190 -4.33 -31.60 -4.21
N VAL A 191 -4.14 -30.44 -3.55
CA VAL A 191 -3.34 -29.32 -4.10
C VAL A 191 -1.94 -29.77 -4.46
N ALA A 192 -1.26 -30.54 -3.58
CA ALA A 192 0.10 -31.00 -3.80
C ALA A 192 0.23 -31.82 -5.10
N ASN A 193 -0.73 -32.70 -5.37
CA ASN A 193 -0.74 -33.55 -6.57
C ASN A 193 -1.08 -32.77 -7.85
N LEU A 194 -1.67 -31.58 -7.72
CA LEU A 194 -2.07 -30.73 -8.83
C LEU A 194 -1.10 -29.54 -9.06
N LEU A 195 -0.04 -29.42 -8.26
CA LEU A 195 1.01 -28.40 -8.46
C LEU A 195 1.60 -28.39 -9.88
N PRO A 196 1.80 -29.53 -10.57
CA PRO A 196 2.29 -29.54 -11.96
C PRO A 196 1.34 -28.87 -12.96
N LEU A 197 0.05 -28.73 -12.61
CA LEU A 197 -0.97 -28.12 -13.46
C LEU A 197 -1.18 -26.63 -13.15
N ASN A 198 -0.39 -26.04 -12.26
CA ASN A 198 -0.55 -24.63 -11.87
C ASN A 198 -0.26 -23.70 -13.05
N GLU A 199 -1.23 -22.86 -13.41
CA GLU A 199 -1.12 -21.88 -14.48
C GLU A 199 -0.59 -20.52 -13.99
N ARG A 200 -0.20 -20.43 -12.72
CA ARG A 200 0.30 -19.21 -12.08
C ARG A 200 1.73 -19.38 -11.63
N ASP A 201 2.51 -18.33 -11.80
CA ASP A 201 3.84 -18.20 -11.21
C ASP A 201 3.75 -17.75 -9.74
N GLY A 202 4.84 -17.97 -9.01
CA GLY A 202 4.93 -17.59 -7.60
C GLY A 202 4.04 -18.44 -6.67
N PRO A 203 3.65 -17.90 -5.50
CA PRO A 203 3.00 -18.67 -4.45
C PRO A 203 1.50 -18.90 -4.68
N ALA A 204 0.89 -18.23 -5.66
CA ALA A 204 -0.54 -18.33 -5.93
C ALA A 204 -0.85 -19.57 -6.79
N PHE A 205 -1.93 -20.27 -6.46
CA PHE A 205 -2.35 -21.48 -7.16
C PHE A 205 -3.64 -21.27 -7.95
N LYS A 206 -3.64 -21.60 -9.25
CA LYS A 206 -4.83 -21.60 -10.11
C LYS A 206 -4.71 -22.61 -11.25
N ILE A 207 -5.80 -23.33 -11.48
CA ILE A 207 -6.02 -24.22 -12.63
C ILE A 207 -7.32 -23.78 -13.31
N LYS A 208 -7.36 -23.71 -14.64
CA LYS A 208 -8.58 -23.38 -15.39
C LYS A 208 -9.62 -24.50 -15.27
N ASP A 209 -9.26 -25.71 -15.67
CA ASP A 209 -10.12 -26.90 -15.62
C ASP A 209 -9.81 -27.76 -14.40
N ASP A 210 -10.13 -27.22 -13.23
CA ASP A 210 -9.80 -27.85 -11.95
C ASP A 210 -10.73 -29.06 -11.69
N PRO A 211 -10.19 -30.30 -11.63
CA PRO A 211 -10.99 -31.52 -11.46
C PRO A 211 -11.67 -31.61 -10.08
N ARG A 212 -11.29 -30.73 -9.14
CA ARG A 212 -11.88 -30.68 -7.80
C ARG A 212 -13.20 -29.93 -7.75
N VAL A 213 -13.54 -29.19 -8.81
CA VAL A 213 -14.74 -28.35 -8.90
C VAL A 213 -15.95 -29.20 -9.27
N THR A 214 -17.02 -29.07 -8.49
CA THR A 214 -18.29 -29.78 -8.77
C THR A 214 -19.02 -29.16 -9.97
N SER A 215 -19.98 -29.88 -10.57
CA SER A 215 -20.83 -29.35 -11.66
C SER A 215 -21.53 -28.03 -11.30
N VAL A 216 -22.24 -27.98 -10.16
CA VAL A 216 -22.83 -26.74 -9.61
C VAL A 216 -21.74 -25.72 -9.27
N GLY A 217 -20.61 -26.20 -8.74
CA GLY A 217 -19.41 -25.41 -8.45
C GLY A 217 -18.90 -24.61 -9.65
N ARG A 218 -18.92 -25.21 -10.84
CA ARG A 218 -18.49 -24.56 -12.09
C ARG A 218 -19.39 -23.37 -12.42
N ILE A 219 -20.70 -23.53 -12.26
CA ILE A 219 -21.68 -22.47 -12.49
C ILE A 219 -21.45 -21.34 -11.47
N ILE A 220 -21.49 -21.63 -10.16
CA ILE A 220 -21.39 -20.56 -9.16
C ILE A 220 -20.06 -19.79 -9.22
N ARG A 221 -18.96 -20.43 -9.63
CA ARG A 221 -17.66 -19.76 -9.86
C ARG A 221 -17.65 -18.88 -11.10
N ALA A 222 -18.34 -19.29 -12.17
CA ALA A 222 -18.43 -18.49 -13.39
C ALA A 222 -19.18 -17.18 -13.17
N PHE A 223 -20.20 -17.21 -12.31
CA PHE A 223 -20.98 -16.03 -11.90
C PHE A 223 -20.43 -15.31 -10.66
N TYR A 224 -19.28 -15.73 -10.11
CA TYR A 224 -18.71 -15.22 -8.84
C TYR A 224 -19.67 -15.31 -7.63
N ILE A 225 -20.70 -16.14 -7.73
CA ILE A 225 -21.68 -16.36 -6.65
C ILE A 225 -20.97 -16.98 -5.45
N ASP A 226 -19.94 -17.80 -5.67
CA ASP A 226 -19.18 -18.46 -4.61
C ASP A 226 -18.51 -17.47 -3.63
N GLU A 227 -18.28 -16.23 -4.06
CA GLU A 227 -17.63 -15.20 -3.25
C GLU A 227 -18.59 -14.31 -2.47
N LEU A 228 -19.91 -14.36 -2.76
CA LEU A 228 -20.89 -13.50 -2.11
C LEU A 228 -20.97 -13.66 -0.57
N PRO A 229 -20.74 -14.84 0.04
CA PRO A 229 -20.68 -14.95 1.50
C PRO A 229 -19.58 -14.10 2.16
N GLN A 230 -18.58 -13.63 1.40
CA GLN A 230 -17.54 -12.72 1.89
C GLN A 230 -18.11 -11.34 2.29
N LEU A 231 -19.32 -10.97 1.85
CA LEU A 231 -20.01 -9.76 2.33
C LEU A 231 -20.18 -9.78 3.86
N VAL A 232 -20.28 -10.96 4.48
CA VAL A 232 -20.28 -11.10 5.94
C VAL A 232 -18.92 -10.73 6.54
N ASN A 233 -17.81 -11.08 5.88
CA ASN A 233 -16.47 -10.64 6.30
C ASN A 233 -16.31 -9.12 6.18
N VAL A 234 -16.90 -8.52 5.16
CA VAL A 234 -16.97 -7.05 5.03
C VAL A 234 -17.74 -6.48 6.22
N LEU A 235 -18.93 -6.99 6.55
CA LEU A 235 -19.68 -6.52 7.73
C LEU A 235 -18.91 -6.66 9.04
N LYS A 236 -18.21 -7.78 9.26
CA LYS A 236 -17.36 -8.00 10.45
C LYS A 236 -16.16 -7.05 10.52
N GLY A 237 -15.76 -6.51 9.38
CA GLY A 237 -14.62 -5.60 9.27
C GLY A 237 -13.28 -6.31 9.03
N ASP A 238 -13.31 -7.62 8.75
CA ASP A 238 -12.14 -8.42 8.33
C ASP A 238 -11.68 -7.99 6.93
N MET A 239 -12.65 -7.65 6.07
CA MET A 239 -12.46 -7.25 4.67
C MET A 239 -13.13 -5.90 4.39
N SER A 240 -12.82 -5.36 3.21
CA SER A 240 -13.51 -4.24 2.57
C SER A 240 -14.12 -4.70 1.23
N LEU A 241 -15.01 -3.92 0.63
CA LEU A 241 -15.48 -4.21 -0.73
C LEU A 241 -14.32 -4.12 -1.73
N VAL A 242 -13.48 -3.10 -1.58
CA VAL A 242 -12.32 -2.84 -2.43
C VAL A 242 -11.04 -2.85 -1.60
N GLY A 243 -10.02 -3.57 -2.05
CA GLY A 243 -8.74 -3.71 -1.37
C GLY A 243 -7.88 -4.81 -2.00
N PRO A 244 -6.63 -5.03 -1.56
CA PRO A 244 -5.78 -6.11 -2.07
C PRO A 244 -6.43 -7.50 -1.85
N ARG A 245 -6.14 -8.48 -2.71
CA ARG A 245 -6.68 -9.84 -2.55
C ARG A 245 -6.25 -10.46 -1.20
N PRO A 246 -7.14 -11.06 -0.39
CA PRO A 246 -6.74 -11.75 0.83
C PRO A 246 -5.84 -12.96 0.51
N PRO A 247 -4.56 -12.98 0.95
CA PRO A 247 -3.66 -14.09 0.67
C PRO A 247 -3.81 -15.23 1.68
N LEU A 248 -3.37 -16.42 1.26
CA LEU A 248 -3.19 -17.57 2.13
C LEU A 248 -2.03 -17.33 3.11
N PRO A 249 -2.06 -17.90 4.33
CA PRO A 249 -0.91 -17.90 5.22
C PRO A 249 0.38 -18.43 4.54
N SER A 250 0.26 -19.54 3.81
CA SER A 250 1.37 -20.14 3.05
C SER A 250 1.87 -19.29 1.87
N GLU A 251 1.05 -18.37 1.34
CA GLU A 251 1.51 -17.39 0.35
C GLU A 251 2.37 -16.33 1.05
N VAL A 252 1.93 -15.84 2.21
CA VAL A 252 2.62 -14.77 2.98
C VAL A 252 3.97 -15.23 3.52
N GLU A 253 4.12 -16.50 3.86
CA GLU A 253 5.42 -17.09 4.24
C GLU A 253 6.48 -16.98 3.14
N LYS A 254 6.06 -16.97 1.87
CA LYS A 254 6.94 -16.87 0.70
C LYS A 254 7.14 -15.43 0.22
N TYR A 255 6.64 -14.44 0.95
CA TYR A 255 6.73 -13.04 0.55
C TYR A 255 8.13 -12.47 0.76
N GLU A 256 8.68 -11.87 -0.29
CA GLU A 256 9.76 -10.91 -0.18
C GLU A 256 9.36 -9.70 0.68
N LYS A 257 10.36 -9.00 1.23
CA LYS A 257 10.17 -7.86 2.15
C LYS A 257 9.21 -6.81 1.58
N TRP A 258 9.34 -6.46 0.30
CA TRP A 258 8.52 -5.42 -0.32
C TRP A 258 7.07 -5.85 -0.57
N HIS A 259 6.79 -7.16 -0.73
CA HIS A 259 5.42 -7.67 -0.87
C HIS A 259 4.58 -7.46 0.40
N ARG A 260 5.21 -7.51 1.58
CA ARG A 260 4.49 -7.45 2.87
C ARG A 260 3.74 -6.15 3.09
N ARG A 261 4.15 -5.07 2.42
CA ARG A 261 3.46 -3.78 2.47
C ARG A 261 2.00 -3.88 2.05
N ARG A 262 1.61 -4.84 1.20
CA ARG A 262 0.20 -5.04 0.83
C ARG A 262 -0.72 -5.36 2.02
N LEU A 263 -0.17 -5.83 3.13
CA LEU A 263 -0.90 -6.14 4.37
C LEU A 263 -1.19 -4.88 5.21
N SER A 264 -0.76 -3.69 4.78
CA SER A 264 -1.04 -2.43 5.47
C SER A 264 -2.46 -1.90 5.25
N MET A 265 -3.24 -2.55 4.38
CA MET A 265 -4.63 -2.20 4.12
C MET A 265 -5.53 -3.43 4.23
N LYS A 266 -6.81 -3.22 4.57
CA LYS A 266 -7.78 -4.32 4.63
C LYS A 266 -7.91 -4.97 3.25
N PRO A 267 -7.93 -6.31 3.17
CA PRO A 267 -8.15 -6.98 1.90
C PRO A 267 -9.56 -6.73 1.36
N GLY A 268 -9.68 -6.78 0.03
CA GLY A 268 -10.91 -6.51 -0.71
C GLY A 268 -11.60 -7.75 -1.25
N MET A 269 -12.91 -7.66 -1.49
CA MET A 269 -13.62 -8.61 -2.37
C MET A 269 -13.21 -8.41 -3.82
N THR A 270 -13.06 -7.16 -4.25
CA THR A 270 -12.47 -6.79 -5.54
C THR A 270 -11.17 -6.01 -5.35
N CYS A 271 -10.26 -6.13 -6.31
CA CYS A 271 -8.95 -5.48 -6.26
C CYS A 271 -8.52 -4.94 -7.63
N PHE A 272 -7.50 -4.08 -7.61
CA PHE A 272 -7.05 -3.35 -8.79
C PHE A 272 -6.63 -4.28 -9.93
N TRP A 273 -5.82 -5.31 -9.68
CA TRP A 273 -5.39 -6.22 -10.74
C TRP A 273 -6.52 -7.13 -11.27
N GLN A 274 -7.56 -7.43 -10.48
CA GLN A 274 -8.71 -8.24 -10.94
C GLN A 274 -9.51 -7.49 -12.02
N ILE A 275 -9.56 -6.16 -11.93
CA ILE A 275 -10.22 -5.30 -12.93
C ILE A 275 -9.29 -4.89 -14.07
N SER A 276 -7.97 -5.03 -13.94
CA SER A 276 -7.03 -4.77 -15.03
C SER A 276 -7.25 -5.69 -16.23
N GLU A 277 -6.99 -5.15 -17.43
CA GLU A 277 -6.94 -5.91 -18.67
C GLU A 277 -5.69 -6.81 -18.68
N GLY A 278 -5.74 -7.94 -19.39
CA GLY A 278 -4.58 -8.85 -19.46
C GLY A 278 -4.24 -9.60 -18.17
N LYS A 279 -5.09 -9.57 -17.13
CA LYS A 279 -4.86 -10.18 -15.79
C LYS A 279 -4.42 -11.67 -15.77
N GLN A 280 -4.61 -12.39 -16.87
CA GLN A 280 -4.17 -13.78 -17.01
C GLN A 280 -2.67 -13.90 -17.26
N LYS A 281 -2.04 -12.86 -17.85
CA LYS A 281 -0.63 -12.83 -18.22
C LYS A 281 0.28 -12.21 -17.16
N PHE A 282 -0.29 -11.59 -16.12
CA PHE A 282 0.51 -10.94 -15.07
C PHE A 282 1.24 -11.98 -14.24
N THR A 283 2.53 -11.77 -14.13
CA THR A 283 3.42 -12.42 -13.17
C THR A 283 3.06 -12.01 -11.74
N PHE A 284 3.47 -12.80 -10.77
CA PHE A 284 3.25 -12.52 -9.36
C PHE A 284 3.82 -11.15 -8.93
N PRO A 285 5.06 -10.74 -9.30
CA PRO A 285 5.56 -9.41 -9.00
C PRO A 285 4.75 -8.28 -9.64
N GLU A 286 4.26 -8.43 -10.87
CA GLU A 286 3.41 -7.42 -11.52
C GLU A 286 2.09 -7.25 -10.80
N TRP A 287 1.46 -8.35 -10.39
CA TRP A 287 0.29 -8.29 -9.52
C TRP A 287 0.62 -7.57 -8.21
N MET A 288 1.70 -7.94 -7.51
CA MET A 288 2.09 -7.27 -6.27
C MET A 288 2.28 -5.76 -6.45
N ARG A 289 2.87 -5.32 -7.57
CA ARG A 289 2.99 -3.89 -7.90
C ARG A 289 1.65 -3.20 -8.08
N LEU A 290 0.65 -3.87 -8.67
CA LEU A 290 -0.71 -3.31 -8.79
C LEU A 290 -1.42 -3.18 -7.44
N ASP A 291 -1.21 -4.15 -6.53
CA ASP A 291 -1.73 -4.04 -5.16
C ASP A 291 -1.06 -2.89 -4.39
N LEU A 292 0.25 -2.69 -4.56
CA LEU A 292 0.94 -1.55 -3.95
C LEU A 292 0.53 -0.22 -4.57
N LYS A 293 0.38 -0.15 -5.90
CA LYS A 293 -0.13 1.02 -6.61
C LYS A 293 -1.50 1.43 -6.08
N TYR A 294 -2.38 0.46 -5.82
CA TYR A 294 -3.67 0.74 -5.19
C TYR A 294 -3.51 1.41 -3.83
N ILE A 295 -2.59 0.94 -2.98
CA ILE A 295 -2.33 1.52 -1.66
C ILE A 295 -1.73 2.93 -1.77
N ASP A 296 -0.80 3.13 -2.72
CA ASP A 296 -0.14 4.41 -2.97
C ASP A 296 -1.11 5.49 -3.47
N GLU A 297 -2.02 5.11 -4.37
CA GLU A 297 -2.97 6.00 -5.03
C GLU A 297 -4.38 5.94 -4.40
N TRP A 298 -4.50 5.34 -3.21
CA TRP A 298 -5.82 5.08 -2.62
C TRP A 298 -6.55 6.39 -2.33
N ASN A 299 -7.80 6.42 -2.79
CA ASN A 299 -8.81 7.42 -2.46
C ASN A 299 -10.19 6.83 -2.80
N LEU A 300 -11.26 7.46 -2.30
CA LEU A 300 -12.63 6.98 -2.53
C LEU A 300 -13.03 6.92 -4.02
N THR A 301 -12.50 7.82 -4.85
CA THR A 301 -12.73 7.81 -6.30
C THR A 301 -12.11 6.57 -6.96
N THR A 302 -10.91 6.17 -6.53
CA THR A 302 -10.26 4.93 -6.97
C THR A 302 -11.10 3.71 -6.60
N ASP A 303 -11.61 3.64 -5.38
CA ASP A 303 -12.51 2.57 -4.95
C ASP A 303 -13.78 2.52 -5.81
N PHE A 304 -14.43 3.66 -6.03
CA PHE A 304 -15.62 3.75 -6.88
C PHE A 304 -15.36 3.29 -8.32
N LYS A 305 -14.24 3.71 -8.92
CA LYS A 305 -13.81 3.23 -10.24
C LYS A 305 -13.61 1.73 -10.27
N ILE A 306 -13.03 1.13 -9.22
CA ILE A 306 -12.82 -0.31 -9.14
C ILE A 306 -14.16 -1.05 -9.03
N MET A 307 -15.09 -0.57 -8.19
CA MET A 307 -16.42 -1.15 -8.07
C MET A 307 -17.16 -1.13 -9.41
N LEU A 308 -17.20 0.01 -10.10
CA LEU A 308 -17.84 0.12 -11.42
C LEU A 308 -17.22 -0.82 -12.46
N LYS A 309 -15.89 -0.91 -12.52
CA LYS A 309 -15.19 -1.83 -13.44
C LYS A 309 -15.37 -3.31 -13.08
N THR A 310 -15.78 -3.61 -11.85
CA THR A 310 -16.07 -4.98 -11.42
C THR A 310 -17.40 -5.48 -11.99
N ILE A 311 -18.41 -4.61 -12.11
CA ILE A 311 -19.77 -4.97 -12.57
C ILE A 311 -19.74 -5.70 -13.93
N PRO A 312 -19.17 -5.13 -15.03
CA PRO A 312 -19.14 -5.82 -16.32
C PRO A 312 -18.38 -7.15 -16.29
N LYS A 313 -17.39 -7.30 -15.40
CA LYS A 313 -16.60 -8.54 -15.31
C LYS A 313 -17.36 -9.69 -14.64
N VAL A 314 -18.27 -9.38 -13.72
CA VAL A 314 -19.21 -10.37 -13.16
C VAL A 314 -20.17 -10.84 -14.25
N PHE A 315 -20.71 -9.92 -15.06
CA PHE A 315 -21.60 -10.26 -16.18
C PHE A 315 -20.88 -10.88 -17.38
N ALA A 316 -19.58 -10.65 -17.60
CA ALA A 316 -18.84 -11.27 -18.69
C ALA A 316 -18.70 -12.79 -18.54
N GLY A 317 -18.75 -13.33 -17.32
CA GLY A 317 -18.81 -14.77 -17.08
C GLY A 317 -20.04 -15.45 -17.71
N ILE A 318 -21.12 -14.69 -17.93
CA ILE A 318 -22.35 -15.13 -18.60
C ILE A 318 -22.07 -15.53 -20.05
N LYS A 319 -21.19 -14.80 -20.75
CA LYS A 319 -20.86 -15.05 -22.17
C LYS A 319 -19.92 -16.23 -22.39
N SER A 320 -19.29 -16.78 -21.34
CA SER A 320 -18.42 -17.97 -21.47
C SER A 320 -19.15 -19.29 -21.28
N LEU A 321 -20.44 -19.25 -20.90
CA LEU A 321 -21.30 -20.42 -20.66
C LEU A 321 -22.33 -20.64 -21.78
N ILE A 322 -22.54 -19.63 -22.63
CA ILE A 322 -23.36 -19.65 -23.85
C ILE A 322 -22.40 -19.80 -25.03
#